data_AF-A0A820IBA5-F1
#
_entry.id   AF-A0A820IBA5-F1
#
_cell.length_a   1.000
_cell.length_b   1.000
_cell.length_c   1.000
_cell.angle_alpha   90.00
_cell.angle_beta   90.00
_cell.angle_gamma   90.00
#
_symmetry.space_group_name_H-M   'P 1'
#
loop_
_entity.id
_entity.type
_entity.pdbx_description
1 polymer ?
#
loop_
_entity_poly.entity_id
_entity_poly.type
_entity_poly.pdbx_seq_one_letter_code
_entity_poly.pdbx_strand_id
1 'polypeptide(L)'
;MQPEDFQGNLNTQDPVSWSAALKPYGMKLAYCPHDARKLKFYIEELIALDDLFALSSYTTYNPEEILGDPDSTGFVTQSHIILLHRDKIYDSGGYRRPAARDHYGLDHHTKRIFRVVPDTHVRGL
;
A
#
# COMPACT_ATOMS: atom_id res chain seq x y z
N MET A 1 -17.10 -10.39 -4.60
CA MET A 1 -15.70 -10.44 -4.17
C MET A 1 -15.67 -11.19 -2.85
N GLN A 2 -15.04 -12.36 -2.83
CA GLN A 2 -14.81 -13.13 -1.61
C GLN A 2 -13.31 -13.13 -1.28
N PRO A 3 -12.89 -13.16 -0.01
CA PRO A 3 -11.47 -13.15 0.36
C PRO A 3 -10.64 -14.27 -0.32
N GLU A 4 -11.26 -15.42 -0.56
CA GLU A 4 -10.65 -16.61 -1.18
C GLU A 4 -10.18 -16.35 -2.62
N ASP A 5 -10.75 -15.34 -3.29
CA ASP A 5 -10.35 -14.95 -4.65
C ASP A 5 -8.90 -14.42 -4.70
N PHE A 6 -8.35 -13.99 -3.55
CA PHE A 6 -7.01 -13.38 -3.45
C PHE A 6 -6.01 -14.23 -2.64
N GLN A 7 -6.48 -15.12 -1.78
CA GLN A 7 -5.61 -15.92 -0.92
C GLN A 7 -4.78 -16.93 -1.73
N GLY A 8 -3.46 -16.92 -1.53
CA GLY A 8 -2.53 -17.87 -2.19
C GLY A 8 -2.20 -17.57 -3.66
N ASN A 9 -2.97 -16.72 -4.33
CA ASN A 9 -2.80 -16.40 -5.75
C ASN A 9 -2.19 -15.00 -6.00
N LEU A 10 -2.06 -14.20 -4.93
CA LEU A 10 -1.60 -12.83 -5.00
C LEU A 10 -0.17 -12.71 -4.45
N ASN A 11 0.77 -12.29 -5.30
CA ASN A 11 2.07 -11.85 -4.82
C ASN A 11 1.91 -10.44 -4.24
N THR A 12 1.89 -10.34 -2.91
CA THR A 12 1.65 -9.06 -2.20
C THR A 12 2.70 -8.00 -2.52
N GLN A 13 3.89 -8.40 -3.00
CA GLN A 13 4.96 -7.49 -3.39
C GLN A 13 4.97 -7.13 -4.88
N ASP A 14 4.15 -7.76 -5.71
CA ASP A 14 4.05 -7.48 -7.15
C ASP A 14 2.77 -6.70 -7.47
N PRO A 15 2.87 -5.40 -7.79
CA PRO A 15 1.69 -4.60 -8.13
C PRO A 15 0.98 -5.05 -9.42
N VAL A 16 1.66 -5.77 -10.32
CA VAL A 16 1.02 -6.33 -11.52
C VAL A 16 0.09 -7.49 -11.15
N SER A 17 0.53 -8.36 -10.24
CA SER A 17 -0.31 -9.42 -9.66
C SER A 17 -1.59 -8.84 -9.01
N TRP A 18 -1.46 -7.72 -8.28
CA TRP A 18 -2.62 -7.00 -7.75
C TRP A 18 -3.57 -6.48 -8.82
N SER A 19 -3.07 -5.78 -9.84
CA SER A 19 -3.92 -5.31 -10.94
C SER A 19 -4.61 -6.47 -11.67
N ALA A 20 -3.91 -7.58 -11.88
CA ALA A 20 -4.49 -8.77 -12.50
C ALA A 20 -5.63 -9.36 -11.66
N ALA A 21 -5.47 -9.41 -10.33
CA ALA A 21 -6.50 -9.89 -9.41
C ALA A 21 -7.70 -8.93 -9.30
N LEU A 22 -7.48 -7.63 -9.50
CA LEU A 22 -8.53 -6.61 -9.50
C LEU A 22 -9.30 -6.54 -10.83
N LYS A 23 -8.70 -7.00 -11.93
CA LYS A 23 -9.27 -6.90 -13.29
C LYS A 23 -10.67 -7.51 -13.45
N PRO A 24 -11.01 -8.69 -12.88
CA PRO A 24 -12.38 -9.23 -12.92
C PRO A 24 -13.43 -8.31 -12.30
N TYR A 25 -13.00 -7.35 -11.48
CA TYR A 25 -13.85 -6.36 -10.82
C TYR A 25 -13.86 -5.01 -11.54
N GLY A 26 -13.25 -4.91 -12.73
CA GLY A 26 -13.15 -3.66 -13.48
C GLY A 26 -12.22 -2.62 -12.85
N MET A 27 -11.29 -3.07 -12.00
CA MET A 27 -10.37 -2.19 -11.27
C MET A 27 -8.90 -2.57 -11.54
N LYS A 28 -7.99 -1.65 -11.26
CA LYS A 28 -6.52 -1.85 -11.31
C LYS A 28 -5.80 -0.92 -10.34
N LEU A 29 -4.50 -1.14 -10.13
CA LEU A 29 -3.66 -0.22 -9.38
C LEU A 29 -3.08 0.87 -10.29
N ALA A 30 -3.11 2.11 -9.81
CA ALA A 30 -2.40 3.24 -10.38
C ALA A 30 -1.34 3.76 -9.40
N TYR A 31 -0.07 3.71 -9.82
CA TYR A 31 1.04 4.18 -9.00
C TYR A 31 0.96 5.69 -8.79
N CYS A 32 1.03 6.11 -7.52
CA CYS A 32 1.16 7.50 -7.13
C CYS A 32 2.64 7.80 -6.89
N PRO A 33 3.27 8.67 -7.69
CA PRO A 33 4.63 9.11 -7.44
C PRO A 33 4.74 9.73 -6.05
N HIS A 34 5.73 9.29 -5.29
CA HIS A 34 6.06 9.78 -3.97
C HIS A 34 7.57 9.66 -3.79
N ASP A 35 8.11 10.44 -2.87
CA ASP A 35 9.47 10.26 -2.39
C ASP A 35 9.45 9.42 -1.09
N ALA A 36 10.62 9.10 -0.56
CA ALA A 36 10.76 8.22 0.60
C ALA A 36 10.22 8.80 1.92
N ARG A 37 9.55 9.97 1.95
CA ARG A 37 8.97 10.55 3.18
C ARG A 37 8.05 9.59 3.95
N LYS A 38 7.93 9.87 5.25
CA LYS A 38 7.00 9.19 6.15
C LYS A 38 5.54 9.39 5.72
N LEU A 39 4.69 8.40 5.99
CA LEU A 39 3.28 8.41 5.56
C LEU A 39 2.49 9.63 6.07
N LYS A 40 2.82 10.15 7.26
CA LYS A 40 2.19 11.36 7.82
C LYS A 40 2.27 12.60 6.93
N PHE A 41 3.26 12.68 6.03
CA PHE A 41 3.40 13.81 5.11
C PHE A 41 2.47 13.70 3.89
N TYR A 42 1.86 12.53 3.67
CA TYR A 42 0.92 12.27 2.58
C TYR A 42 -0.52 12.14 3.07
N ILE A 43 -0.74 11.78 4.34
CA ILE A 43 -2.03 11.28 4.81
C ILE A 43 -3.19 12.26 4.61
N GLU A 44 -2.97 13.56 4.84
CA GLU A 44 -4.03 14.56 4.67
C GLU A 44 -4.45 14.72 3.20
N GLU A 45 -3.50 14.69 2.26
CA GLU A 45 -3.78 14.74 0.83
C GLU A 45 -4.53 13.47 0.38
N LEU A 46 -4.09 12.30 0.84
CA LEU A 46 -4.73 11.03 0.50
C LEU A 46 -6.17 10.94 1.04
N ILE A 47 -6.42 11.43 2.26
CA ILE A 47 -7.78 11.52 2.82
C ILE A 47 -8.63 12.49 1.98
N ALA A 48 -8.08 13.65 1.59
CA ALA A 48 -8.80 14.65 0.81
C ALA A 48 -9.19 14.17 -0.60
N LEU A 49 -8.44 13.22 -1.17
CA LEU A 49 -8.78 12.58 -2.45
C LEU A 49 -10.01 11.67 -2.36
N ASP A 50 -10.39 11.24 -1.14
CA ASP A 50 -11.58 10.40 -0.85
C ASP A 50 -11.70 9.16 -1.77
N ASP A 51 -10.60 8.45 -1.95
CA ASP A 51 -10.54 7.23 -2.77
C ASP A 51 -10.00 6.03 -1.98
N LEU A 52 -9.97 4.86 -2.63
CA LEU A 52 -9.36 3.66 -2.11
C LEU A 52 -7.87 3.60 -2.50
N PHE A 53 -7.00 3.49 -1.50
CA PHE A 53 -5.57 3.36 -1.69
C PHE A 53 -5.04 2.07 -1.07
N ALA A 54 -4.09 1.43 -1.76
CA ALA A 54 -3.20 0.43 -1.20
C ALA A 54 -1.87 1.12 -0.87
N LEU A 55 -1.57 1.23 0.42
CA LEU A 55 -0.38 1.89 0.94
C LEU A 55 0.59 0.84 1.46
N SER A 56 1.88 1.03 1.21
CA SER A 56 2.91 0.20 1.82
C SER A 56 3.99 1.07 2.46
N SER A 57 4.46 0.63 3.61
CA SER A 57 5.52 1.27 4.37
C SER A 57 6.59 0.26 4.77
N TYR A 58 7.82 0.73 4.95
CA TYR A 58 8.86 -0.07 5.61
C TYR A 58 8.53 -0.22 7.08
N THR A 59 8.75 -1.40 7.66
CA THR A 59 8.44 -1.65 9.08
C THR A 59 9.60 -1.27 10.02
N THR A 60 10.81 -1.12 9.48
CA THR A 60 11.96 -0.62 10.22
C THR A 60 11.94 0.91 10.32
N TYR A 61 12.52 1.44 11.41
CA TYR A 61 12.81 2.86 11.57
C TYR A 61 14.24 3.22 11.19
N ASN A 62 15.10 2.21 10.94
CA ASN A 62 16.51 2.41 10.59
C ASN A 62 16.64 2.72 9.09
N PRO A 63 17.08 3.94 8.70
CA PRO A 63 17.23 4.28 7.28
C PRO A 63 18.28 3.43 6.55
N GLU A 64 19.31 2.94 7.25
CA GLU A 64 20.36 2.12 6.65
C GLU A 64 19.81 0.77 6.16
N GLU A 65 18.85 0.19 6.86
CA GLU A 65 18.17 -1.03 6.44
C GLU A 65 17.26 -0.81 5.23
N ILE A 66 16.71 0.40 5.06
CA ILE A 66 15.85 0.75 3.92
C ILE A 66 16.69 0.95 2.65
N LEU A 67 17.88 1.53 2.82
CA LEU A 67 18.78 1.90 1.73
C LEU A 67 19.91 0.89 1.48
N GLY A 68 19.95 -0.19 2.26
CA GLY A 68 20.95 -1.24 2.14
C GLY A 68 20.74 -2.13 0.91
N ASP A 69 21.80 -2.84 0.55
CA ASP A 69 21.72 -3.87 -0.50
C ASP A 69 20.89 -5.07 -0.02
N PRO A 70 20.20 -5.77 -0.94
CA PRO A 70 19.51 -7.00 -0.60
C PRO A 70 20.47 -8.08 -0.11
N ASP A 71 20.00 -8.94 0.78
CA ASP A 71 20.71 -10.13 1.21
C ASP A 71 20.80 -11.19 0.08
N SER A 72 21.39 -12.35 0.39
CA SER A 72 21.55 -13.45 -0.58
C SER A 72 20.23 -14.03 -1.11
N THR A 73 19.10 -13.69 -0.51
CA THR A 73 17.75 -14.09 -0.94
C THR A 73 17.06 -13.01 -1.78
N GLY A 74 17.69 -11.84 -1.96
CA GLY A 74 17.09 -10.68 -2.62
C GLY A 74 16.23 -9.82 -1.68
N PHE A 75 16.23 -10.11 -0.38
CA PHE A 75 15.44 -9.40 0.62
C PHE A 75 16.22 -8.20 1.17
N VAL A 76 15.58 -7.03 1.22
CA VAL A 76 16.19 -5.81 1.78
C VAL A 76 15.73 -5.61 3.23
N THR A 77 14.44 -5.32 3.41
CA THR A 77 13.83 -5.16 4.73
C THR A 77 12.33 -5.41 4.68
N GLN A 78 11.73 -5.63 5.85
CA GLN A 78 10.32 -5.96 5.97
C GLN A 78 9.43 -4.74 5.68
N SER A 79 8.35 -4.96 4.94
CA SER A 79 7.33 -3.96 4.65
C SER A 79 5.94 -4.45 5.05
N HIS A 80 5.04 -3.50 5.27
CA HIS A 80 3.65 -3.75 5.61
C HIS A 80 2.73 -3.09 4.58
N ILE A 81 1.56 -3.68 4.33
CA ILE A 81 0.54 -3.15 3.42
C ILE A 81 -0.74 -2.91 4.20
N ILE A 82 -1.33 -1.74 4.00
CA ILE A 82 -2.61 -1.33 4.56
C ILE A 82 -3.50 -0.77 3.46
N LEU A 83 -4.81 -0.78 3.68
CA LEU A 83 -5.75 -0.05 2.81
C LEU A 83 -6.21 1.22 3.52
N LEU A 84 -6.22 2.32 2.78
CA LEU A 84 -6.83 3.58 3.19
C LEU A 84 -8.10 3.79 2.37
N HIS A 85 -9.21 4.07 3.04
CA HIS A 85 -10.43 4.51 2.38
C HIS A 85 -11.08 5.57 3.24
N ARG A 86 -11.29 6.75 2.64
CA ARG A 86 -11.71 7.98 3.34
C ARG A 86 -10.74 8.33 4.46
N ASP A 87 -11.21 8.34 5.70
CA ASP A 87 -10.47 8.62 6.92
C ASP A 87 -10.13 7.36 7.72
N LYS A 88 -10.21 6.16 7.13
CA LYS A 88 -10.01 4.89 7.84
C LYS A 88 -8.93 4.03 7.23
N ILE A 89 -8.13 3.44 8.10
CA ILE A 89 -7.16 2.42 7.72
C ILE A 89 -7.72 1.02 8.04
N TYR A 90 -7.60 0.12 7.07
CA TYR A 90 -7.88 -1.30 7.18
C TYR A 90 -6.53 -2.02 7.14
N ASP A 91 -6.16 -2.56 8.30
CA ASP A 91 -4.87 -3.17 8.54
C ASP A 91 -5.10 -4.63 8.96
N SER A 92 -4.51 -5.57 8.22
CA SER A 92 -4.65 -7.00 8.51
C SER A 92 -3.93 -7.42 9.80
N GLY A 93 -3.00 -6.60 10.31
CA GLY A 93 -2.27 -6.83 11.55
C GLY A 93 -3.04 -6.45 12.83
N GLY A 94 -4.22 -5.83 12.73
CA GLY A 94 -4.97 -5.35 13.89
C GLY A 94 -6.49 -5.43 13.74
N TYR A 95 -7.18 -5.87 14.80
CA TYR A 95 -8.65 -5.88 14.85
C TYR A 95 -9.28 -4.48 14.95
N ARG A 96 -8.46 -3.44 15.18
CA ARG A 96 -8.91 -2.04 15.26
C ARG A 96 -8.77 -1.39 13.90
N ARG A 97 -9.83 -0.70 13.46
CA ARG A 97 -9.84 0.21 12.30
C ARG A 97 -9.66 1.63 12.81
N PRO A 98 -8.43 2.07 13.12
CA PRO A 98 -8.22 3.42 13.63
C PRO A 98 -8.60 4.45 12.57
N ALA A 99 -8.88 5.67 13.03
CA ALA A 99 -8.83 6.80 12.13
C ALA A 99 -7.44 6.85 11.49
N ALA A 100 -7.37 7.22 10.22
CA ALA A 100 -6.13 7.25 9.46
C ALA A 100 -5.05 8.09 10.13
N ARG A 101 -5.45 9.14 10.85
CA ARG A 101 -4.61 10.07 11.62
C ARG A 101 -4.01 9.48 12.90
N ASP A 102 -4.53 8.35 13.37
CA ASP A 102 -4.10 7.69 14.60
C ASP A 102 -3.33 6.38 14.34
N HIS A 103 -3.09 6.04 13.08
CA HIS A 103 -2.42 4.79 12.73
C HIS A 103 -0.91 4.88 13.01
N TYR A 104 -0.36 3.86 13.67
CA TYR A 104 1.06 3.83 14.05
C TYR A 104 2.01 3.88 12.83
N GLY A 105 1.53 3.41 11.68
CA GLY A 105 2.24 3.41 10.40
C GLY A 105 2.58 4.80 9.87
N LEU A 106 1.95 5.86 10.41
CA LEU A 106 2.19 7.25 9.99
C LEU A 106 3.64 7.70 10.12
N ASP A 107 4.38 7.15 11.09
CA ASP A 107 5.79 7.49 11.31
C ASP A 107 6.79 6.63 10.53
N HIS A 108 6.31 5.67 9.74
CA HIS A 108 7.13 4.82 8.88
C HIS A 108 7.36 5.46 7.50
N HIS A 109 8.54 5.20 6.92
CA HIS A 109 8.85 5.64 5.56
C HIS A 109 7.97 4.91 4.54
N THR A 110 7.39 5.68 3.62
CA THR A 110 6.50 5.15 2.59
C THR A 110 7.31 4.41 1.54
N LYS A 111 6.88 3.20 1.19
CA LYS A 111 7.50 2.34 0.18
C LYS A 111 6.77 2.45 -1.17
N ARG A 112 5.44 2.37 -1.16
CA ARG A 112 4.58 2.50 -2.35
C ARG A 112 3.21 3.07 -1.98
N ILE A 113 2.66 3.89 -2.87
CA ILE A 113 1.28 4.35 -2.83
C ILE A 113 0.63 3.95 -4.15
N PHE A 114 -0.46 3.19 -4.08
CA PHE A 114 -1.30 2.91 -5.23
C PHE A 114 -2.72 3.40 -4.95
N ARG A 115 -3.30 4.08 -5.94
CA ARG A 115 -4.73 4.34 -6.00
C ARG A 115 -5.40 3.16 -6.70
N VAL A 116 -6.52 2.69 -6.18
CA VAL A 116 -7.35 1.68 -6.85
C VAL A 116 -8.31 2.41 -7.79
N VAL A 117 -8.18 2.18 -9.09
CA VAL A 117 -8.89 2.94 -10.13
C VAL A 117 -9.63 2.02 -11.09
N PRO A 118 -10.63 2.52 -11.84
CA PRO A 118 -11.24 1.74 -12.92
C PRO A 118 -10.19 1.27 -13.94
N ASP A 119 -10.42 0.10 -14.53
CA ASP A 119 -9.53 -0.48 -15.56
C ASP A 119 -9.37 0.42 -16.79
N THR A 120 -10.40 1.21 -17.09
CA THR A 120 -10.44 2.25 -18.13
C THR A 120 -9.61 3.49 -17.81
N HIS A 121 -9.15 3.67 -16.57
CA HIS A 121 -8.34 4.82 -16.21
C HIS A 121 -7.03 4.83 -17.03
N VAL A 122 -6.73 5.96 -17.67
CA VAL A 122 -5.59 6.12 -18.61
C VAL A 122 -4.22 5.74 -18.01
N ARG A 123 -4.07 5.84 -16.69
CA ARG A 123 -2.84 5.52 -15.96
C ARG A 123 -3.11 4.36 -15.03
N GLY A 124 -2.20 3.39 -15.00
CA GLY A 124 -2.27 2.21 -14.14
C GLY A 124 -1.49 1.05 -14.73
N LEU A 125 -1.15 0.10 -13.86
CA LEU A 125 -0.54 -1.18 -14.22
C LEU A 125 -1.64 -2.21 -14.51
#